data_AF-A0A7X8X0U5-F1
#
_entry.id   AF-A0A7X8X0U5-F1
#
_cell.length_a   1.000
_cell.length_b   1.000
_cell.length_c   1.000
_cell.angle_alpha   90.00
_cell.angle_beta   90.00
_cell.angle_gamma   90.00
#
_symmetry.space_group_name_H-M   'P 1'
#
loop_
_entity.id
_entity.type
_entity.pdbx_description
1 polymer ?
#
loop_
_entity_poly.entity_id
_entity_poly.type
_entity_poly.pdbx_seq_one_letter_code
_entity_poly.pdbx_strand_id
1 'polypeptide(L)'
;ETIKKGINEAFNPGRFEIIKTSPYIILDGAHNYDGTKALVNSVLNIFPNKKIKVLFSAMQDKEYVKMLEELEKLTKEITITRLDYHRVFDIDNLNYHKIKDPIEAYNTLLNNLKEEEVLLVTGSLYFVSFIRNYLNL
;
A
#
# COMPACT_ATOMS: atom_id res chain seq x y z
N GLU A 1 15.94 -10.87 28.98
CA GLU A 1 15.54 -9.45 28.99
C GLU A 1 15.87 -8.74 27.68
N THR A 2 17.10 -8.85 27.18
CA THR A 2 17.58 -8.26 25.92
C THR A 2 16.78 -8.65 24.68
N ILE A 3 16.32 -9.91 24.57
CA ILE A 3 15.50 -10.37 23.42
C ILE A 3 14.15 -9.63 23.37
N LYS A 4 13.47 -9.48 24.51
CA LYS A 4 12.17 -8.77 24.57
C LYS A 4 12.33 -7.30 24.21
N LYS A 5 13.39 -6.66 24.68
CA LYS A 5 13.71 -5.27 24.36
C LYS A 5 13.99 -5.10 22.86
N GLY A 6 14.84 -5.95 22.28
CA GLY A 6 15.15 -5.91 20.85
C GLY A 6 13.93 -6.15 19.95
N ILE A 7 12.98 -6.99 20.37
CA ILE A 7 11.71 -7.19 19.64
C ILE A 7 10.83 -5.92 19.73
N ASN A 8 10.75 -5.28 20.88
CA ASN A 8 9.94 -4.06 21.06
C ASN A 8 10.51 -2.84 20.33
N GLU A 9 11.83 -2.79 20.15
CA GLU A 9 12.52 -1.69 19.46
C GLU A 9 12.68 -1.93 17.95
N ALA A 10 12.37 -3.14 17.47
CA ALA A 10 12.48 -3.48 16.06
C ALA A 10 11.43 -2.71 15.24
N PHE A 11 11.91 -1.81 14.40
CA PHE A 11 11.11 -1.06 13.44
C PHE A 11 11.66 -1.30 12.04
N ASN A 12 10.78 -1.63 11.10
CA ASN A 12 11.15 -1.90 9.71
C ASN A 12 10.40 -0.94 8.77
N PRO A 13 11.04 0.16 8.35
CA PRO A 13 10.44 1.14 7.46
C PRO A 13 9.80 0.50 6.22
N GLY A 14 8.53 0.81 5.97
CA GLY A 14 7.77 0.27 4.85
C GLY A 14 7.41 -1.23 4.99
N ARG A 15 7.32 -1.77 6.20
CA ARG A 15 6.67 -3.06 6.50
C ARG A 15 5.57 -2.86 7.51
N PHE A 16 4.33 -2.93 7.04
CA PHE A 16 3.11 -2.66 7.80
C PHE A 16 3.24 -1.42 8.69
N GLU A 17 3.80 -0.35 8.15
CA GLU A 17 4.12 0.83 8.93
C GLU A 17 2.94 1.79 8.98
N ILE A 18 2.42 2.03 10.18
CA ILE A 18 1.37 3.02 10.41
C ILE A 18 2.03 4.39 10.59
N ILE A 19 1.87 5.27 9.60
CA ILE A 19 2.45 6.63 9.62
C ILE A 19 1.48 7.70 10.14
N LYS A 20 0.19 7.36 10.22
CA LYS A 20 -0.88 8.21 10.76
C LYS A 20 -2.00 7.33 11.30
N THR A 21 -2.69 7.77 12.36
CA THR A 21 -3.75 7.01 13.04
C THR A 21 -5.14 7.63 12.94
N SER A 22 -5.26 8.89 12.51
CA SER A 22 -6.56 9.56 12.30
C SER A 22 -6.50 10.54 11.11
N PRO A 23 -6.89 10.14 9.89
CA PRO A 23 -7.20 8.77 9.47
C PRO A 23 -5.97 7.85 9.44
N TYR A 24 -6.18 6.53 9.35
CA TYR A 24 -5.08 5.57 9.29
C TYR A 24 -4.40 5.61 7.92
N ILE A 25 -3.06 5.65 7.92
CA ILE A 25 -2.25 5.50 6.71
C ILE A 25 -1.17 4.46 6.96
N ILE A 26 -1.13 3.44 6.09
CA ILE A 26 -0.26 2.28 6.21
C ILE A 26 0.63 2.19 4.97
N LEU A 27 1.92 2.01 5.18
CA LEU A 27 2.91 1.77 4.12
C LEU A 27 3.43 0.33 4.21
N ASP A 28 3.30 -0.44 3.13
CA ASP A 28 3.85 -1.80 3.08
C ASP A 28 4.42 -2.16 1.70
N GLY A 29 5.68 -2.57 1.68
CA GLY A 29 6.44 -2.90 0.47
C GLY A 29 6.18 -4.28 -0.14
N ALA A 30 5.06 -4.94 0.16
CA ALA A 30 4.64 -6.17 -0.51
C ALA A 30 4.68 -5.99 -2.04
N HIS A 31 5.38 -6.91 -2.72
CA HIS A 31 5.72 -6.80 -4.14
C HIS A 31 5.65 -8.15 -4.87
N ASN A 32 5.05 -9.15 -4.23
CA ASN A 32 4.78 -10.48 -4.77
C ASN A 32 3.48 -11.03 -4.16
N TYR A 33 2.98 -12.15 -4.68
CA TYR A 33 1.72 -12.73 -4.24
C TYR A 33 1.71 -13.08 -2.73
N ASP A 34 2.72 -13.80 -2.24
CA ASP A 34 2.77 -14.25 -0.84
C ASP A 34 2.86 -13.09 0.16
N GLY A 35 3.64 -12.06 -0.17
CA GLY A 35 3.75 -10.84 0.62
C GLY A 35 2.43 -10.08 0.66
N THR A 36 1.73 -9.97 -0.48
CA THR A 36 0.41 -9.35 -0.53
C THR A 36 -0.62 -10.14 0.28
N LYS A 37 -0.59 -11.47 0.22
CA LYS A 37 -1.47 -12.33 1.02
C LYS A 37 -1.24 -12.14 2.53
N ALA A 38 0.02 -12.07 2.95
CA ALA A 38 0.36 -11.78 4.34
C ALA A 38 -0.13 -10.38 4.77
N LEU A 39 0.07 -9.38 3.91
CA LEU A 39 -0.43 -8.02 4.12
C LEU A 39 -1.96 -7.99 4.28
N VAL A 40 -2.70 -8.62 3.37
CA VAL A 40 -4.17 -8.70 3.39
C VAL A 40 -4.66 -9.34 4.68
N ASN A 41 -4.06 -10.45 5.11
CA ASN A 41 -4.40 -11.08 6.38
C ASN A 41 -4.15 -10.16 7.59
N SER A 42 -3.03 -9.44 7.61
CA SER A 42 -2.73 -8.47 8.67
C SER A 42 -3.75 -7.33 8.70
N VAL A 43 -4.12 -6.78 7.54
CA VAL A 43 -5.13 -5.71 7.47
C VAL A 43 -6.49 -6.19 7.98
N LEU A 44 -6.94 -7.38 7.57
CA LEU A 44 -8.21 -7.95 8.04
C LEU A 44 -8.24 -8.20 9.55
N ASN A 45 -7.11 -8.64 10.12
CA ASN A 45 -7.02 -8.91 11.56
C ASN A 45 -6.97 -7.62 12.39
N ILE A 46 -6.26 -6.59 11.92
CA ILE A 46 -6.04 -5.34 12.68
C ILE A 46 -7.19 -4.35 12.47
N PHE A 47 -7.82 -4.37 11.29
CA PHE A 47 -8.88 -3.43 10.90
C PHE A 47 -10.14 -4.12 10.37
N PRO A 48 -10.74 -5.09 11.11
CA PRO A 48 -11.80 -5.96 10.62
C PRO A 48 -13.09 -5.24 10.16
N ASN A 49 -13.31 -4.00 10.63
CA ASN A 49 -14.52 -3.22 10.34
C ASN A 49 -14.23 -1.84 9.74
N LYS A 50 -13.00 -1.58 9.27
CA LYS A 50 -12.69 -0.31 8.61
C LYS A 50 -12.82 -0.45 7.10
N LYS A 51 -13.30 0.61 6.45
CA LYS A 51 -13.19 0.72 5.00
C LYS A 51 -11.74 0.97 4.63
N ILE A 52 -11.25 0.19 3.69
CA ILE A 52 -9.88 0.26 3.19
C ILE A 52 -9.91 0.87 1.80
N LYS A 53 -9.05 1.86 1.56
CA LYS A 53 -8.69 2.36 0.22
C LYS A 53 -7.27 1.94 -0.07
N VAL A 54 -7.01 1.50 -1.29
CA VAL A 54 -5.67 1.02 -1.68
C VAL A 54 -5.08 1.93 -2.74
N LEU A 55 -3.84 2.37 -2.51
CA LEU A 55 -2.98 2.96 -3.52
C LEU A 55 -1.91 1.93 -3.91
N PHE A 56 -1.92 1.52 -5.17
CA PHE A 56 -1.11 0.41 -5.65
C PHE A 56 -0.17 0.83 -6.78
N SER A 57 1.09 0.41 -6.71
CA SER A 57 2.02 0.45 -7.84
C SER A 57 3.04 -0.69 -7.77
N ALA A 58 3.16 -1.47 -8.85
CA ALA A 58 4.08 -2.59 -8.97
C ALA A 58 4.97 -2.48 -10.21
N MET A 59 5.97 -3.36 -10.32
CA MET A 59 6.78 -3.49 -11.55
C MET A 59 6.12 -4.48 -12.51
N GLN A 60 6.33 -4.30 -13.82
CA GLN A 60 5.71 -5.14 -14.87
C GLN A 60 6.10 -6.62 -14.81
N ASP A 61 7.26 -6.93 -14.23
CA ASP A 61 7.76 -8.30 -14.08
C ASP A 61 7.12 -9.08 -12.91
N LYS A 62 6.18 -8.48 -12.19
CA LYS A 62 5.52 -9.09 -11.02
C LYS A 62 4.20 -9.75 -11.37
N GLU A 63 3.76 -10.66 -10.49
CA GLU A 63 2.43 -11.27 -10.51
C GLU A 63 1.35 -10.28 -10.05
N TYR A 64 1.35 -9.06 -10.60
CA TYR A 64 0.49 -7.96 -10.15
C TYR A 64 -0.99 -8.29 -10.26
N VAL A 65 -1.40 -9.12 -11.22
CA VAL A 65 -2.79 -9.61 -11.35
C VAL A 65 -3.20 -10.37 -10.09
N LYS A 66 -2.41 -11.36 -9.66
CA LYS A 66 -2.68 -12.13 -8.43
C LYS A 66 -2.61 -11.25 -7.17
N MET A 67 -1.73 -10.25 -7.16
CA MET A 67 -1.67 -9.29 -6.06
C MET A 67 -2.94 -8.44 -5.99
N LEU A 68 -3.44 -7.95 -7.12
CA LEU A 68 -4.69 -7.19 -7.18
C LEU A 68 -5.88 -8.05 -6.77
N GLU A 69 -5.98 -9.30 -7.25
CA GLU A 69 -7.01 -10.27 -6.83
C GLU A 69 -7.01 -10.50 -5.31
N GLU A 70 -5.82 -10.55 -4.70
CA GLU A 70 -5.69 -10.68 -3.25
C GLU A 70 -6.13 -9.40 -2.52
N LEU A 71 -5.72 -8.23 -3.01
CA LEU A 71 -6.12 -6.92 -2.46
C LEU A 71 -7.63 -6.67 -2.58
N GLU A 72 -8.29 -7.23 -3.59
CA GLU A 72 -9.74 -7.15 -3.76
C GLU A 72 -10.54 -7.82 -2.64
N LYS A 73 -9.90 -8.68 -1.83
CA LYS A 73 -10.51 -9.22 -0.61
C LYS A 73 -10.69 -8.17 0.48
N LEU A 74 -9.92 -7.07 0.42
CA LEU A 74 -10.05 -5.94 1.34
C LEU A 74 -11.08 -4.93 0.84
N THR A 75 -11.04 -4.60 -0.46
CA THR A 75 -11.82 -3.50 -1.02
C THR A 75 -11.90 -3.54 -2.54
N LYS A 76 -12.92 -2.88 -3.11
CA LYS A 76 -12.95 -2.55 -4.56
C LYS A 76 -12.40 -1.16 -4.86
N GLU A 77 -12.13 -0.35 -3.84
CA GLU A 77 -11.55 0.99 -3.95
C GLU A 77 -10.01 0.93 -4.09
N ILE A 78 -9.56 0.42 -5.24
CA ILE A 78 -8.13 0.33 -5.59
C ILE A 78 -7.82 1.40 -6.65
N THR A 79 -6.89 2.29 -6.33
CA THR A 79 -6.30 3.24 -7.27
C THR A 79 -4.91 2.78 -7.67
N ILE A 80 -4.68 2.68 -8.97
CA ILE A 80 -3.39 2.30 -9.54
C ILE A 80 -2.64 3.57 -9.95
N THR A 81 -1.35 3.62 -9.63
CA THR A 81 -0.44 4.68 -10.05
C THR A 81 0.86 4.14 -10.63
N ARG A 82 1.68 5.02 -11.22
CA ARG A 82 2.93 4.70 -11.89
C ARG A 82 4.11 5.39 -11.21
N LEU A 83 5.10 4.62 -10.80
CA LEU A 83 6.43 5.15 -10.49
C LEU A 83 7.29 5.08 -11.76
N ASP A 84 7.84 6.21 -12.20
CA ASP A 84 8.29 6.48 -13.57
C ASP A 84 9.63 5.82 -13.98
N TYR A 85 9.80 4.52 -13.69
CA TYR A 85 10.96 3.75 -14.10
C TYR A 85 10.55 2.75 -15.19
N HIS A 86 11.21 2.85 -16.36
CA HIS A 86 11.39 1.95 -17.54
C HIS A 86 10.68 0.57 -17.69
N ARG A 87 9.79 0.11 -16.81
CA ARG A 87 9.17 -1.22 -16.73
C ARG A 87 7.72 -1.12 -16.25
N VAL A 88 6.92 -0.38 -17.01
CA VAL A 88 5.54 -0.04 -16.67
C VAL A 88 4.62 -1.13 -17.20
N PHE A 89 3.85 -1.79 -16.31
CA PHE A 89 2.74 -2.61 -16.77
C PHE A 89 1.66 -1.69 -17.35
N ASP A 90 1.02 -2.11 -18.43
CA ASP A 90 0.03 -1.29 -19.11
C ASP A 90 -1.22 -1.12 -18.23
N ILE A 91 -1.20 -0.06 -17.41
CA ILE A 91 -2.30 0.30 -16.51
C ILE A 91 -3.58 0.59 -17.30
N ASP A 92 -3.48 0.96 -18.58
CA ASP A 92 -4.64 1.37 -19.37
C ASP A 92 -5.58 0.18 -19.64
N ASN A 93 -5.05 -1.06 -19.65
CA ASN A 93 -5.86 -2.28 -19.83
C ASN A 93 -6.52 -2.79 -18.55
N LEU A 94 -6.20 -2.23 -17.37
CA LEU A 94 -6.78 -2.69 -16.11
C LEU A 94 -8.09 -1.96 -15.78
N ASN A 95 -9.08 -2.65 -15.23
CA ASN A 95 -10.37 -2.06 -14.89
C ASN A 95 -10.41 -1.49 -13.46
N TYR A 96 -9.45 -0.62 -13.12
CA TYR A 96 -9.39 0.08 -11.82
C TYR A 96 -9.34 1.59 -12.03
N HIS A 97 -9.52 2.35 -10.94
CA HIS A 97 -9.24 3.78 -10.95
C HIS A 97 -7.74 4.02 -11.15
N LYS A 98 -7.37 5.02 -11.95
CA LYS A 98 -5.98 5.27 -12.36
C LYS A 98 -5.65 6.74 -12.20
N ILE A 99 -4.57 7.02 -11.48
CA ILE A 99 -3.97 8.35 -11.43
C ILE A 99 -2.49 8.16 -11.74
N LYS A 100 -2.02 8.75 -12.84
CA LYS A 100 -0.66 8.50 -13.35
C LYS A 100 0.40 9.00 -12.39
N ASP A 101 0.23 10.21 -11.87
CA ASP A 101 1.17 10.80 -10.93
C ASP A 101 0.98 10.21 -9.52
N PRO A 102 2.03 9.65 -8.90
CA PRO A 102 1.93 9.00 -7.60
C PRO A 102 1.63 9.96 -6.46
N ILE A 103 2.05 11.23 -6.57
CA ILE A 103 1.81 12.26 -5.56
C ILE A 103 0.37 12.75 -5.64
N GLU A 104 -0.12 13.01 -6.85
CA GLU A 104 -1.51 13.32 -7.13
C GLU A 104 -2.42 12.18 -6.66
N ALA A 105 -2.05 10.92 -6.91
CA ALA A 105 -2.81 9.74 -6.49
C ALA A 105 -2.93 9.67 -4.97
N TYR A 106 -1.80 9.83 -4.28
CA TYR A 106 -1.75 9.86 -2.82
C TYR A 106 -2.59 11.00 -2.24
N ASN A 107 -2.40 12.22 -2.73
CA ASN A 107 -3.12 13.40 -2.22
C ASN A 107 -4.62 13.34 -2.51
N THR A 108 -5.02 12.83 -3.68
CA THR A 108 -6.42 12.62 -4.04
C THR A 108 -7.10 11.64 -3.09
N LEU A 109 -6.44 10.51 -2.78
CA LEU A 109 -6.98 9.55 -1.82
C LEU A 109 -7.02 10.12 -0.42
N LEU A 110 -5.95 10.80 0.01
CA LEU A 110 -5.86 11.42 1.34
C LEU A 110 -6.96 12.45 1.58
N ASN A 111 -7.22 13.33 0.61
CA ASN A 111 -8.25 14.37 0.71
C ASN A 111 -9.67 13.79 0.78
N ASN A 112 -9.88 12.59 0.23
CA ASN A 112 -11.16 11.89 0.26
C ASN A 112 -11.25 10.84 1.38
N LEU A 113 -10.22 10.70 2.22
CA LEU A 113 -10.15 9.69 3.28
C LEU A 113 -10.85 10.19 4.54
N LYS A 114 -11.83 9.43 5.04
CA LYS A 114 -12.53 9.77 6.28
C LYS A 114 -11.75 9.27 7.50
N GLU A 115 -12.01 9.88 8.65
CA GLU A 115 -11.29 9.65 9.90
C GLU A 115 -11.27 8.17 10.34
N GLU A 116 -12.36 7.46 10.09
CA GLU A 116 -12.53 6.05 10.42
C GLU A 116 -11.92 5.08 9.39
N GLU A 117 -11.48 5.57 8.24
CA GLU A 117 -10.98 4.77 7.11
C GLU A 117 -9.47 4.52 7.19
N VAL A 118 -8.99 3.60 6.35
CA VAL A 118 -7.58 3.25 6.20
C VAL A 118 -7.17 3.49 4.76
N LEU A 119 -6.05 4.20 4.56
CA LEU A 119 -5.34 4.22 3.29
C LEU A 119 -4.14 3.25 3.37
N LEU A 120 -4.15 2.23 2.53
CA LEU A 120 -3.04 1.30 2.35
C LEU A 120 -2.26 1.66 1.09
N VAL A 121 -0.97 1.96 1.24
CA VAL A 121 -0.04 2.22 0.13
C VAL A 121 0.90 1.03 -0.03
N THR A 122 0.85 0.36 -1.18
CA THR A 122 1.58 -0.91 -1.40
C THR A 122 1.88 -1.22 -2.88
N GLY A 123 2.48 -2.38 -3.14
CA GLY A 123 2.70 -2.95 -4.47
C GLY A 123 4.16 -3.04 -4.89
N SER A 124 5.03 -2.19 -4.35
CA SER A 124 6.48 -2.32 -4.50
C SER A 124 7.26 -1.59 -3.41
N LEU A 125 8.47 -2.07 -3.15
CA LEU A 125 9.41 -1.39 -2.27
C LEU A 125 9.78 0.00 -2.77
N TYR A 126 10.05 0.13 -4.07
CA TYR A 126 10.39 1.42 -4.68
C TYR A 126 9.28 2.45 -4.55
N PHE A 127 8.03 2.03 -4.78
CA PHE A 127 6.88 2.91 -4.64
C PHE A 127 6.67 3.36 -3.21
N VAL A 128 6.74 2.43 -2.25
CA VAL A 128 6.63 2.78 -0.83
C VAL A 128 7.76 3.70 -0.41
N SER A 129 9.01 3.42 -0.77
CA SER A 129 10.14 4.31 -0.51
C SER A 129 9.97 5.69 -1.12
N PHE A 130 9.38 5.79 -2.33
CA PHE A 130 9.08 7.08 -2.95
C PHE A 130 8.06 7.89 -2.14
N ILE A 131 6.94 7.27 -1.72
CA ILE A 131 5.93 7.94 -0.90
C ILE A 131 6.50 8.32 0.48
N ARG A 132 7.31 7.46 1.08
CA ARG A 132 8.03 7.78 2.33
C ARG A 132 8.88 9.03 2.20
N ASN A 133 9.71 9.09 1.16
CA ASN A 133 10.58 10.23 0.90
C ASN A 133 9.78 11.52 0.67
N TYR A 134 8.67 11.43 -0.08
CA TYR A 134 7.77 12.57 -0.27
C TYR A 134 7.21 13.10 1.06
N LEU A 135 6.95 12.23 2.02
CA LEU A 135 6.46 12.56 3.35
C LEU A 135 7.55 12.97 4.34
N ASN A 136 8.82 12.97 3.93
CA ASN A 136 9.99 13.23 4.77
C ASN A 136 10.12 12.24 5.97
N LEU A 137 9.84 10.96 5.72
CA LEU A 137 9.94 9.83 6.68
C LEU A 137 11.15 8.92 6.44
#